data_AF-A0A0D2M5H5-F1
#
_entry.id   AF-A0A0D2M5H5-F1
#
_cell.length_a   1.000
_cell.length_b   1.000
_cell.length_c   1.000
_cell.angle_alpha   90.00
_cell.angle_beta   90.00
_cell.angle_gamma   90.00
#
_symmetry.space_group_name_H-M   'P 1'
#
loop_
_entity.id
_entity.type
_entity.pdbx_description
1 polymer ?
#
loop_
_entity_poly.entity_id
_entity_poly.type
_entity_poly.pdbx_seq_one_letter_code
_entity_poly.pdbx_strand_id
1 'polypeptide(L)'
;MDVDAISTEERNKRLRKGECFLCGQQGHMARSHQDPNFKSGTNNRNRGNFGNRPSPENRNPATIAQQIPEINRKSIYLRIKIQTKNGSLNVDEKALADTGASGLFIDERYAKYLNLERMPLEEPLDVYNVDGTPNKKGTITHYARLLLSIGGRTTWERFYITNL
;
A
#
# COMPACT_ATOMS: atom_id res chain seq x y z
N MET A 1 -16.77 18.98 30.86
CA MET A 1 -15.38 19.15 31.29
C MET A 1 -14.56 19.26 30.04
N ASP A 2 -14.07 20.46 29.76
CA ASP A 2 -13.33 20.79 28.54
C ASP A 2 -12.02 20.00 28.48
N VAL A 3 -11.95 19.05 27.55
CA VAL A 3 -10.72 18.36 27.21
C VAL A 3 -9.99 19.24 26.20
N ASP A 4 -9.01 20.00 26.68
CA ASP A 4 -8.17 20.89 25.88
C ASP A 4 -7.65 20.16 24.64
N ALA A 5 -8.27 20.45 23.48
CA ALA A 5 -7.77 19.99 22.21
C ALA A 5 -6.42 20.66 21.97
N ILE A 6 -5.36 19.85 21.90
CA ILE A 6 -4.02 20.30 21.53
C ILE A 6 -4.10 21.19 20.28
N SER A 7 -3.52 22.39 20.35
CA SER A 7 -3.54 23.33 19.22
C SER A 7 -2.89 22.70 17.99
N THR A 8 -3.31 23.14 16.80
CA THR A 8 -2.78 22.59 15.53
C THR A 8 -1.26 22.77 15.41
N GLU A 9 -0.72 23.86 15.97
CA GLU A 9 0.72 24.11 16.03
C GLU A 9 1.46 23.14 16.95
N GLU A 10 0.93 22.92 18.16
CA GLU A 10 1.52 21.99 19.12
C GLU A 10 1.42 20.53 18.62
N ARG A 11 0.32 20.20 17.92
CA ARG A 11 0.17 18.92 17.20
C ARG A 11 1.25 18.75 16.14
N ASN A 12 1.51 19.76 15.31
CA ASN A 12 2.54 19.71 14.27
C ASN A 12 3.96 19.62 14.87
N LYS A 13 4.20 20.29 15.99
CA LYS A 13 5.47 20.22 16.72
C LYS A 13 5.73 18.81 17.26
N ARG A 14 4.73 18.18 17.89
CA ARG A 14 4.83 16.79 18.37
C ARG A 14 4.97 15.78 17.23
N LEU A 15 4.29 15.99 16.09
CA LEU A 15 4.50 15.21 14.87
C LEU A 15 5.94 15.27 14.39
N ARG A 16 6.53 16.48 14.33
CA ARG A 16 7.93 16.68 13.90
C ARG A 16 8.94 16.00 14.83
N LYS A 17 8.66 15.99 16.13
CA LYS A 17 9.53 15.37 17.15
C LYS A 17 9.27 13.88 17.37
N GLY A 18 8.21 13.32 16.80
CA GLY A 18 7.81 11.93 17.03
C GLY A 18 7.34 11.67 18.47
N GLU A 19 6.75 12.67 19.11
CA GLU A 19 6.29 12.61 20.50
C GLU A 19 4.84 12.13 20.58
N CYS A 20 4.53 11.30 21.58
CA CYS A 20 3.17 10.85 21.85
C CYS A 20 2.25 12.04 22.16
N PHE A 21 1.08 12.10 21.52
CA PHE A 21 0.11 13.17 21.75
C PHE A 21 -0.52 13.17 23.14
N LEU A 22 -0.50 12.03 23.84
CA LEU A 22 -1.05 11.90 25.19
C LEU A 22 -0.02 12.20 26.29
N CYS A 23 1.20 11.65 26.21
CA CYS A 23 2.19 11.78 27.29
C CYS A 23 3.45 12.58 26.92
N GLY A 24 3.62 13.01 25.66
CA GLY A 24 4.78 13.79 25.20
C GLY A 24 6.10 13.01 25.09
N GLN A 25 6.14 11.72 25.40
CA GLN A 25 7.34 10.89 25.28
C GLN A 25 7.48 10.32 23.87
N GLN A 26 8.72 10.16 23.41
CA GLN A 26 9.05 9.50 22.14
C GLN A 26 9.11 7.97 22.32
N GLY A 27 8.94 7.23 21.22
CA GLY A 27 9.12 5.78 21.17
C GLY A 27 7.84 4.95 21.16
N HIS A 28 6.66 5.57 21.32
CA HIS A 28 5.36 4.92 21.21
C HIS A 28 4.28 5.88 20.67
N MET A 29 3.12 5.34 20.28
CA MET A 29 1.98 6.15 19.82
C MET A 29 0.94 6.32 20.92
N ALA A 30 0.07 7.32 20.79
CA ALA A 30 -1.06 7.54 21.70
C ALA A 30 -1.92 6.27 21.91
N ARG A 31 -2.05 5.44 20.88
CA ARG A 31 -2.77 4.16 20.94
C ARG A 31 -2.17 3.16 21.93
N SER A 32 -0.88 3.24 22.22
CA SER A 32 -0.23 2.37 23.21
C SER A 32 -0.76 2.58 24.63
N HIS A 33 -1.32 3.76 24.93
CA HIS A 33 -1.97 4.02 26.22
C HIS A 33 -3.34 3.33 26.37
N GLN A 34 -3.85 2.66 25.33
CA GLN A 34 -5.05 1.82 25.43
C GLN A 34 -4.75 0.46 26.06
N ASP A 35 -3.48 0.03 26.08
CA ASP A 35 -3.07 -1.19 26.74
C ASP A 35 -2.85 -0.92 28.25
N PRO A 36 -3.63 -1.55 29.15
CA PRO A 36 -3.50 -1.36 30.59
C PRO A 36 -2.15 -1.81 31.16
N ASN A 37 -1.38 -2.62 30.41
CA ASN A 37 -0.03 -3.04 30.81
C ASN A 37 1.09 -2.15 30.24
N PHE A 38 0.75 -1.12 29.45
CA PHE A 38 1.74 -0.25 28.83
C PHE A 38 2.40 0.69 29.84
N LYS A 39 3.72 0.54 30.04
CA LYS A 39 4.53 1.45 30.84
C LYS A 39 5.33 2.40 29.95
N SER A 40 4.87 3.64 29.84
CA SER A 40 5.60 4.72 29.18
C SER A 40 6.91 4.99 29.95
N GLY A 41 8.06 4.84 29.29
CA GLY A 41 9.38 5.08 29.91
C GLY A 41 10.24 3.85 30.15
N THR A 42 9.84 2.65 29.70
CA THR A 42 10.81 1.55 29.59
C THR A 42 11.68 1.80 28.36
N ASN A 43 12.91 2.26 28.59
CA ASN A 43 13.99 2.25 27.60
C ASN A 43 14.40 0.80 27.33
N ASN A 44 13.48 -0.02 26.80
CA ASN A 44 13.81 -1.36 26.39
C ASN A 44 14.53 -1.27 25.05
N ARG A 45 15.86 -1.18 25.10
CA ARG A 45 16.76 -1.29 23.95
C ARG A 45 16.75 -2.69 23.32
N ASN A 46 15.77 -3.54 23.61
CA ASN A 46 15.47 -4.66 22.73
C ASN A 46 14.75 -4.15 21.49
N ARG A 47 15.58 -3.70 20.54
CA ARG A 47 15.28 -3.79 19.11
C ARG A 47 14.81 -5.22 18.84
N GLY A 48 13.49 -5.40 18.83
CA GLY A 48 12.89 -6.48 18.06
C GLY A 48 13.50 -6.40 16.67
N ASN A 49 14.03 -7.52 16.21
CA ASN A 49 14.81 -7.71 15.01
C ASN A 49 13.97 -7.41 13.75
N PHE A 50 13.60 -6.14 13.53
CA PHE A 50 13.14 -5.64 12.26
C PHE A 50 14.41 -5.38 11.45
N GLY A 51 14.64 -6.25 10.46
CA GLY A 51 15.85 -6.28 9.64
C GLY A 51 16.35 -4.89 9.24
N ASN A 52 17.67 -4.74 9.27
CA ASN A 52 18.46 -3.58 8.88
C ASN A 52 17.72 -2.64 7.91
N ARG A 53 17.03 -1.64 8.45
CA ARG A 53 16.50 -0.52 7.67
C ARG A 53 17.62 0.51 7.61
N PRO A 54 18.25 0.75 6.44
CA PRO A 54 19.34 1.72 6.36
C PRO A 54 18.85 3.10 6.81
N SER A 55 19.67 3.78 7.59
CA SER A 55 19.44 5.15 8.07
C SER A 55 19.09 6.07 6.90
N PRO A 56 18.25 7.11 7.10
CA PRO A 56 17.81 8.03 6.05
C PRO A 56 18.97 8.68 5.28
N GLU A 57 20.12 8.80 5.94
CA GLU A 57 21.35 9.44 5.46
C GLU A 57 22.10 8.61 4.41
N ASN A 58 21.72 7.34 4.20
CA ASN A 58 22.32 6.46 3.20
C ASN A 58 21.40 6.20 1.98
N ARG A 59 20.36 7.02 1.82
CA ARG A 59 19.54 7.01 0.60
C ARG A 59 20.23 7.87 -0.44
N ASN A 60 20.77 7.22 -1.47
CA ASN A 60 21.23 7.91 -2.66
C ASN A 60 20.05 8.77 -3.20
N PRO A 61 20.19 10.10 -3.37
CA PRO A 61 19.11 10.96 -3.85
C PRO A 61 18.60 10.55 -5.24
N ALA A 62 19.36 9.73 -5.99
CA ALA A 62 18.94 9.13 -7.25
C ALA A 62 17.84 8.04 -7.12
N THR A 63 17.58 7.50 -5.91
CA THR A 63 16.66 6.36 -5.74
C THR A 63 15.22 6.75 -5.41
N ILE A 64 14.92 8.03 -5.20
CA ILE A 64 13.53 8.51 -5.27
C ILE A 64 13.28 8.82 -6.75
N ALA A 65 13.02 7.78 -7.54
CA ALA A 65 12.37 7.99 -8.82
C ALA A 65 11.04 8.68 -8.51
N GLN A 66 10.99 9.99 -8.75
CA GLN A 66 9.82 10.79 -8.42
C GLN A 66 8.71 10.34 -9.36
N GLN A 67 7.75 9.60 -8.82
CA GLN A 67 6.64 9.10 -9.60
C GLN A 67 5.77 10.29 -9.98
N ILE A 68 5.76 10.63 -11.27
CA ILE A 68 4.90 11.69 -11.81
C ILE A 68 3.61 11.01 -12.27
N PRO A 69 2.49 11.16 -11.53
CA PRO A 69 1.21 10.63 -11.99
C PRO A 69 0.75 11.36 -13.24
N GLU A 70 0.14 10.63 -14.17
CA GLU A 70 -0.58 11.22 -15.28
C GLU A 70 -2.02 11.49 -14.81
N ILE A 71 -2.36 12.77 -14.64
CA ILE A 71 -3.65 13.20 -14.11
C ILE A 71 -4.48 13.80 -15.24
N ASN A 72 -5.72 13.32 -15.40
CA ASN A 72 -6.73 13.98 -16.22
C ASN A 72 -7.94 14.37 -15.34
N ARG A 73 -8.97 14.99 -15.92
CA ARG A 73 -10.14 15.48 -15.17
C ARG A 73 -10.87 14.41 -14.33
N LYS A 74 -10.76 13.13 -14.68
CA LYS A 74 -11.55 12.03 -14.07
C LYS A 74 -10.70 10.86 -13.56
N SER A 75 -9.40 10.83 -13.83
CA SER A 75 -8.57 9.65 -13.58
C SER A 75 -7.13 10.02 -13.30
N ILE A 76 -6.49 9.20 -12.46
CA ILE A 76 -5.07 9.26 -12.15
C ILE A 76 -4.44 7.97 -12.62
N TYR A 77 -3.39 8.07 -13.42
CA TYR A 77 -2.60 6.92 -13.85
C TYR A 77 -1.20 6.95 -13.25
N LEU A 78 -0.76 5.79 -12.79
CA LEU A 78 0.54 5.55 -12.21
C LEU A 78 1.36 4.69 -13.16
N ARG A 79 2.59 5.09 -13.43
CA ARG A 79 3.56 4.21 -14.10
C ARG A 79 4.00 3.13 -13.14
N ILE A 80 3.83 1.90 -13.56
CA ILE A 80 4.23 0.70 -12.83
C ILE A 80 5.08 -0.17 -13.72
N LYS A 81 5.86 -1.05 -13.11
CA LYS A 81 6.52 -2.15 -13.81
C LYS A 81 6.02 -3.46 -13.24
N ILE A 82 5.66 -4.39 -14.11
CA ILE A 82 5.22 -5.74 -13.71
C ILE A 82 6.14 -6.79 -14.32
N GLN A 83 6.50 -7.78 -13.52
CA GLN A 83 7.38 -8.87 -13.93
C GLN A 83 6.86 -10.24 -13.47
N THR A 84 7.03 -11.27 -14.30
CA THR A 84 6.76 -12.66 -13.90
C THR A 84 7.92 -13.27 -13.12
N LYS A 85 7.68 -14.32 -12.34
CA LYS A 85 8.70 -14.98 -11.49
C LYS A 85 9.90 -15.51 -12.26
N ASN A 86 9.67 -16.04 -13.45
CA ASN A 86 10.70 -16.52 -14.35
C ASN A 86 11.35 -15.39 -15.18
N GLY A 87 10.90 -14.15 -15.04
CA GLY A 87 11.38 -13.00 -15.80
C GLY A 87 10.99 -12.99 -17.28
N SER A 88 10.14 -13.91 -17.75
CA SER A 88 9.71 -13.98 -19.15
C SER A 88 8.91 -12.75 -19.60
N LEU A 89 8.28 -12.07 -18.64
CA LEU A 89 7.62 -10.79 -18.83
C LEU A 89 8.27 -9.75 -17.92
N ASN A 90 8.60 -8.58 -18.47
CA ASN A 90 9.02 -7.40 -17.73
C ASN A 90 8.59 -6.14 -18.52
N VAL A 91 7.47 -5.55 -18.14
CA VAL A 91 6.85 -4.45 -18.90
C VAL A 91 6.56 -3.24 -18.03
N ASP A 92 6.73 -2.05 -18.61
CA ASP A 92 6.34 -0.78 -18.03
C ASP A 92 4.92 -0.44 -18.49
N GLU A 93 4.02 -0.22 -17.54
CA GLU A 93 2.58 -0.07 -17.79
C GLU A 93 1.98 1.12 -17.06
N LYS A 94 0.81 1.58 -17.57
CA LYS A 94 -0.01 2.58 -16.89
C LYS A 94 -1.15 1.88 -16.15
N ALA A 95 -1.14 1.99 -14.83
CA ALA A 95 -2.23 1.50 -13.99
C ALA A 95 -3.14 2.64 -13.54
N LEU A 96 -4.45 2.42 -13.55
CA LEU A 96 -5.41 3.32 -12.94
C LEU A 96 -5.27 3.27 -11.41
N ALA A 97 -5.11 4.42 -10.78
CA ALA A 97 -5.23 4.55 -9.33
C ALA A 97 -6.70 4.76 -8.97
N ASP A 98 -7.32 3.75 -8.38
CA ASP A 98 -8.72 3.76 -7.99
C ASP A 98 -8.87 3.50 -6.49
N THR A 99 -9.30 4.53 -5.75
CA THR A 99 -9.53 4.42 -4.30
C THR A 99 -10.78 3.62 -3.95
N GLY A 100 -11.67 3.34 -4.93
CA GLY A 100 -12.83 2.49 -4.76
C GLY A 100 -12.53 0.99 -4.91
N ALA A 101 -11.32 0.65 -5.35
CA ALA A 101 -10.89 -0.73 -5.55
C ALA A 101 -10.18 -1.28 -4.31
N SER A 102 -10.66 -2.40 -3.77
CA SER A 102 -10.07 -3.04 -2.58
C SER A 102 -8.79 -3.85 -2.86
N GLY A 103 -8.32 -3.90 -4.11
CA GLY A 103 -7.20 -4.74 -4.52
C GLY A 103 -6.61 -4.33 -5.85
N LEU A 104 -5.65 -5.13 -6.33
CA LEU A 104 -5.03 -4.97 -7.64
C LEU A 104 -5.74 -5.84 -8.66
N PHE A 105 -6.11 -5.24 -9.78
CA PHE A 105 -6.89 -5.91 -10.82
C PHE A 105 -6.19 -5.81 -12.16
N ILE A 106 -6.39 -6.82 -13.00
CA ILE A 106 -5.92 -6.85 -14.38
C ILE A 106 -7.05 -7.35 -15.28
N ASP A 107 -7.24 -6.67 -16.43
CA ASP A 107 -8.23 -7.06 -17.43
C ASP A 107 -7.89 -8.46 -17.99
N GLU A 108 -8.90 -9.31 -18.15
CA GLU A 108 -8.71 -10.69 -18.60
C GLU A 108 -8.09 -10.78 -19.99
N ARG A 109 -8.50 -9.92 -20.94
CA ARG A 109 -7.95 -9.93 -22.30
C ARG A 109 -6.51 -9.49 -22.29
N TYR A 110 -6.18 -8.50 -21.44
CA TYR A 110 -4.82 -8.04 -21.28
C TYR A 110 -3.92 -9.09 -20.60
N ALA A 111 -4.42 -9.80 -19.57
CA ALA A 111 -3.71 -10.92 -18.96
C ALA A 111 -3.43 -12.05 -19.98
N LYS A 112 -4.40 -12.35 -20.86
CA LYS A 112 -4.23 -13.31 -21.97
C LYS A 112 -3.20 -12.82 -22.99
N TYR A 113 -3.25 -11.54 -23.36
CA TYR A 113 -2.29 -10.92 -24.28
C TYR A 113 -0.85 -11.03 -23.76
N LEU A 114 -0.64 -10.80 -22.47
CA LEU A 114 0.66 -10.95 -21.81
C LEU A 114 1.06 -12.41 -21.54
N ASN A 115 0.22 -13.38 -21.91
CA ASN A 115 0.40 -14.81 -21.65
C ASN A 115 0.70 -15.10 -20.16
N LEU A 116 -0.03 -14.44 -19.26
CA LEU A 116 0.15 -14.63 -17.83
C LEU A 116 -0.34 -16.01 -17.38
N GLU A 117 0.40 -16.62 -16.47
CA GLU A 117 -0.10 -17.75 -15.71
C GLU A 117 -1.28 -17.31 -14.83
N ARG A 118 -2.40 -18.01 -14.95
CA ARG A 118 -3.65 -17.72 -14.23
C ARG A 118 -3.84 -18.78 -13.17
N MET A 119 -3.61 -18.42 -11.92
CA MET A 119 -3.79 -19.32 -10.79
C MET A 119 -5.23 -19.23 -10.29
N PRO A 120 -5.90 -20.37 -10.05
CA PRO A 120 -7.25 -20.37 -9.49
C PRO A 120 -7.23 -19.85 -8.06
N LEU A 121 -8.32 -19.18 -7.67
CA LEU A 121 -8.63 -18.90 -6.27
C LEU A 121 -9.24 -20.14 -5.63
N GLU A 122 -8.97 -20.35 -4.34
CA GLU A 122 -9.61 -21.41 -3.54
C GLU A 122 -11.12 -21.17 -3.46
N GLU A 123 -11.53 -19.92 -3.27
CA GLU A 123 -12.91 -19.47 -3.30
C GLU A 123 -13.06 -18.30 -4.28
N PRO A 124 -14.05 -18.34 -5.20
CA PRO A 124 -14.37 -17.20 -6.06
C PRO A 124 -14.69 -15.95 -5.23
N LEU A 125 -14.25 -14.78 -5.70
CA LEU A 125 -14.55 -13.50 -5.08
C LEU A 125 -15.74 -12.85 -5.78
N ASP A 126 -16.81 -12.62 -5.03
CA ASP A 126 -17.91 -11.78 -5.46
C ASP A 126 -17.46 -10.32 -5.47
N VAL A 127 -17.60 -9.68 -6.63
CA VAL A 127 -17.27 -8.26 -6.79
C VAL A 127 -18.57 -7.49 -6.92
N TYR A 128 -18.70 -6.45 -6.10
CA TYR A 128 -19.82 -5.52 -6.13
C TYR A 128 -19.32 -4.15 -6.54
N ASN A 129 -20.13 -3.44 -7.33
CA ASN A 129 -19.93 -2.03 -7.59
C ASN A 129 -20.16 -1.22 -6.30
N VAL A 130 -19.75 0.05 -6.30
CA VAL A 130 -19.93 0.96 -5.14
C VAL A 130 -21.42 1.13 -4.77
N ASP A 131 -22.33 0.97 -5.72
CA ASP A 131 -23.78 1.00 -5.49
C ASP A 131 -24.36 -0.33 -4.94
N GLY A 132 -23.51 -1.31 -4.63
CA GLY A 132 -23.88 -2.62 -4.08
C GLY A 132 -24.41 -3.61 -5.11
N THR A 133 -24.50 -3.23 -6.40
CA THR A 133 -24.90 -4.17 -7.45
C THR A 133 -23.75 -5.14 -7.77
N PRO A 134 -24.03 -6.42 -8.09
CA PRO A 134 -23.01 -7.33 -8.56
C PRO A 134 -22.32 -6.77 -9.81
N ASN A 135 -21.01 -6.92 -9.89
CA ASN A 135 -20.28 -6.59 -11.11
C ASN A 135 -20.86 -7.42 -12.28
N LYS A 136 -21.24 -6.77 -13.38
CA LYS A 136 -22.00 -7.38 -14.50
C LYS A 136 -21.29 -8.56 -15.13
N LYS A 137 -19.97 -8.65 -14.98
CA LYS A 137 -19.13 -9.65 -15.62
C LYS A 137 -18.72 -10.81 -14.69
N GLY A 138 -19.37 -10.92 -13.53
CA GLY A 138 -19.32 -12.10 -12.68
C GLY A 138 -18.23 -12.10 -11.61
N THR A 139 -18.07 -13.25 -10.98
CA THR A 139 -17.13 -13.51 -9.88
C THR A 139 -15.70 -13.61 -10.39
N ILE A 140 -14.74 -13.09 -9.63
CA ILE A 140 -13.32 -13.29 -9.91
C ILE A 140 -12.93 -14.69 -9.44
N THR A 141 -12.35 -15.48 -10.35
CA THR A 141 -11.99 -16.87 -10.08
C THR A 141 -10.49 -17.12 -10.16
N HIS A 142 -9.73 -16.20 -10.75
CA HIS A 142 -8.30 -16.36 -10.99
C HIS A 142 -7.52 -15.10 -10.63
N TYR A 143 -6.23 -15.28 -10.36
CA TYR A 143 -5.27 -14.20 -10.17
C TYR A 143 -3.94 -14.52 -10.86
N ALA A 144 -3.15 -13.49 -11.13
CA ALA A 144 -1.74 -13.62 -11.52
C ALA A 144 -0.86 -13.09 -10.37
N ARG A 145 0.26 -13.74 -10.09
CA ARG A 145 1.25 -13.25 -9.11
C ARG A 145 2.40 -12.61 -9.85
N LEU A 146 2.53 -11.30 -9.67
CA LEU A 146 3.48 -10.47 -10.40
C LEU A 146 4.33 -9.67 -9.42
N LEU A 147 5.57 -9.42 -9.81
CA LEU A 147 6.44 -8.48 -9.11
C LEU A 147 6.06 -7.07 -9.58
N LEU A 148 5.41 -6.31 -8.71
CA LEU A 148 5.05 -4.92 -8.93
C LEU A 148 6.18 -4.02 -8.48
N SER A 149 6.65 -3.14 -9.35
CA SER A 149 7.54 -2.03 -8.99
C SER A 149 6.87 -0.69 -9.23
N ILE A 150 6.81 0.12 -8.17
CA ILE A 150 6.14 1.43 -8.15
C ILE A 150 6.82 2.32 -7.10
N GLY A 151 7.15 3.56 -7.45
CA GLY A 151 7.70 4.55 -6.52
C GLY A 151 8.98 4.12 -5.81
N GLY A 152 9.86 3.39 -6.52
CA GLY A 152 11.09 2.83 -5.97
C GLY A 152 10.89 1.65 -5.00
N ARG A 153 9.67 1.13 -4.88
CA ARG A 153 9.33 -0.07 -4.09
C ARG A 153 9.00 -1.21 -5.02
N THR A 154 9.37 -2.42 -4.60
CA THR A 154 9.15 -3.64 -5.36
C THR A 154 8.58 -4.72 -4.44
N THR A 155 7.40 -5.26 -4.77
CA THR A 155 6.70 -6.28 -3.97
C THR A 155 6.05 -7.33 -4.87
N TRP A 156 5.90 -8.55 -4.35
CA TRP A 156 5.14 -9.61 -5.01
C TRP A 156 3.66 -9.47 -4.64
N GLU A 157 2.82 -9.22 -5.63
CA GLU A 157 1.40 -8.96 -5.41
C GLU A 157 0.52 -9.92 -6.20
N ARG A 158 -0.73 -10.08 -5.74
CA ARG A 158 -1.78 -10.77 -6.49
C ARG A 158 -2.58 -9.74 -7.29
N PHE A 159 -2.57 -9.91 -8.60
CA PHE A 159 -3.45 -9.18 -9.52
C PHE A 159 -4.65 -10.06 -9.85
N TYR A 160 -5.81 -9.68 -9.35
CA TYR A 160 -7.05 -10.38 -9.61
C TYR A 160 -7.48 -10.19 -11.06
N ILE A 161 -7.76 -11.30 -11.74
CA ILE A 161 -8.11 -11.28 -13.15
C ILE A 161 -9.62 -11.09 -13.25
N THR A 162 -10.02 -10.00 -13.88
CA THR A 162 -11.42 -9.60 -13.98
C THR A 162 -11.72 -9.11 -15.38
N ASN A 163 -12.97 -9.22 -15.78
CA ASN A 163 -13.49 -8.47 -16.91
C ASN A 163 -14.13 -7.21 -16.32
N LEU A 164 -13.43 -6.08 -16.35
CA LEU A 164 -14.00 -4.77 -16.01
C LEU A 164 -14.69 -4.15 -17.24
#